data_AF-A0A1Q7PKH4-F1
#
_entry.id   AF-A0A1Q7PKH4-F1
#
_cell.length_a   1.000
_cell.length_b   1.000
_cell.length_c   1.000
_cell.angle_alpha   90.00
_cell.angle_beta   90.00
_cell.angle_gamma   90.00
#
_symmetry.space_group_name_H-M   'P 1'
#
loop_
_entity.id
_entity.type
_entity.pdbx_description
1 polymer ?
#
loop_
_entity_poly.entity_id
_entity_poly.type
_entity_poly.pdbx_seq_one_letter_code
_entity_poly.pdbx_strand_id
1 'polypeptide(L)'
;MAITLSHGGPTIYRSAEPSRQVLVGTIEGVVCLERDSGGGGWHVAHRALTDKHVHALLIEPESGTIFAGMKHGSMFASSDGGRTWDRRDKGLTEQNVYSLACARLADGVRVFAGTEPAHLFYSDDLGRGWTELPALRSVDTSRWSFPAPPGVAHTKHINFHPLDPQTLFIGVEQGGLLKSTDAGKTFQVVPGMDDDVHRTVINPQNPDRIYITTGIGMYASGDGGKTWEQWTDLHHEIGGYPDLLVLHPRRPELMFVASAEKGPGSWRKSHFAGSRVSKSTDGGKTWQVLRQGLPDRLRPAFEAMCLEDWGDSFSIFAATATGEVWCSDDGGEHWREAVSGLAPISKGDHYAAFVTA
;
A
#
# COMPACT_ATOMS: atom_id res chain seq x y z
N MET A 1 16.32 -2.36 12.59
CA MET A 1 15.04 -1.66 12.30
C MET A 1 14.03 -2.69 11.79
N ALA A 2 12.73 -2.40 11.89
CA ALA A 2 11.67 -3.19 11.27
C ALA A 2 11.01 -2.36 10.16
N ILE A 3 10.48 -3.03 9.15
CA ILE A 3 9.60 -2.45 8.12
C ILE A 3 8.24 -3.15 8.14
N THR A 4 7.25 -2.57 7.46
CA THR A 4 5.90 -3.12 7.37
C THR A 4 5.53 -3.51 5.94
N LEU A 5 4.83 -4.63 5.79
CA LEU A 5 4.31 -5.16 4.53
C LEU A 5 2.80 -5.41 4.69
N SER A 6 2.00 -4.51 4.12
CA SER A 6 0.54 -4.56 4.15
C SER A 6 -0.02 -3.86 2.92
N HIS A 7 -1.30 -4.05 2.61
CA HIS A 7 -1.88 -3.42 1.43
C HIS A 7 -2.00 -1.89 1.59
N GLY A 8 -2.46 -1.44 2.76
CA GLY A 8 -2.87 -0.05 3.00
C GLY A 8 -1.85 0.83 3.73
N GLY A 9 -0.66 0.31 4.02
CA GLY A 9 0.41 1.04 4.72
C GLY A 9 1.41 1.73 3.79
N PRO A 10 2.43 2.41 4.36
CA PRO A 10 3.57 2.92 3.60
C PRO A 10 4.33 1.81 2.87
N THR A 11 4.98 2.18 1.77
CA THR A 11 5.67 1.22 0.89
C THR A 11 7.15 1.53 0.67
N ILE A 12 7.65 2.68 1.14
CA ILE A 12 9.05 3.07 0.98
C ILE A 12 9.64 3.31 2.36
N TYR A 13 10.74 2.62 2.66
CA TYR A 13 11.48 2.71 3.91
C TYR A 13 12.94 3.10 3.63
N ARG A 14 13.54 3.83 4.56
CA ARG A 14 14.97 4.14 4.53
C ARG A 14 15.60 3.74 5.86
N SER A 15 16.75 3.08 5.79
CA SER A 15 17.50 2.58 6.94
C SER A 15 18.99 2.78 6.73
N ALA A 16 19.79 2.52 7.76
CA ALA A 16 21.26 2.54 7.66
C ALA A 16 21.84 1.16 7.29
N GLU A 17 21.07 0.10 7.53
CA GLU A 17 21.41 -1.29 7.29
C GLU A 17 20.12 -2.06 6.96
N PRO A 18 20.19 -3.21 6.26
CA PRO A 18 19.01 -4.01 5.95
C PRO A 18 18.20 -4.35 7.21
N SER A 19 16.89 -4.16 7.16
CA SER A 19 16.04 -4.46 8.31
C SER A 19 16.11 -5.95 8.67
N ARG A 20 16.14 -6.20 9.98
CA ARG A 20 16.12 -7.55 10.55
C ARG A 20 14.71 -8.12 10.62
N GLN A 21 13.70 -7.25 10.58
CA GLN A 21 12.30 -7.65 10.77
C GLN A 21 11.39 -7.06 9.71
N VAL A 22 10.41 -7.85 9.27
CA VAL A 22 9.29 -7.41 8.43
C VAL A 22 7.99 -7.81 9.13
N LEU A 23 7.16 -6.81 9.44
CA LEU A 23 5.82 -7.02 10.00
C LEU A 23 4.83 -7.14 8.85
N VAL A 24 4.24 -8.32 8.67
CA VAL A 24 3.32 -8.64 7.59
C VAL A 24 1.89 -8.63 8.12
N GLY A 25 1.02 -7.83 7.48
CA GLY A 25 -0.42 -7.82 7.76
C GLY A 25 -1.12 -8.92 6.98
N THR A 26 -1.79 -9.84 7.70
CA THR A 26 -2.52 -10.97 7.11
C THR A 26 -3.99 -10.96 7.54
N ILE A 27 -4.81 -11.81 6.93
CA ILE A 27 -6.21 -11.99 7.34
C ILE A 27 -6.37 -12.59 8.75
N GLU A 28 -5.31 -13.14 9.34
CA GLU A 28 -5.32 -13.75 10.68
C GLU A 28 -4.42 -13.02 11.69
N GLY A 29 -3.94 -11.82 11.37
CA GLY A 29 -3.20 -10.96 12.30
C GLY A 29 -1.89 -10.43 11.72
N VAL A 30 -1.02 -9.97 12.61
CA VAL A 30 0.34 -9.51 12.29
C VAL A 30 1.31 -10.67 12.46
N VAL A 31 2.09 -10.93 11.41
CA VAL A 31 3.19 -11.91 11.43
C VAL A 31 4.51 -11.16 11.41
N CYS A 32 5.34 -11.35 12.42
CA CYS A 32 6.70 -10.83 12.43
C CYS A 32 7.64 -11.84 11.81
N LEU A 33 8.23 -11.48 10.68
CA LEU A 33 9.32 -12.24 10.07
C LEU A 33 10.66 -11.71 10.57
N GLU A 34 11.58 -12.59 10.92
CA GLU A 34 12.96 -12.24 11.28
C GLU A 34 13.96 -12.86 10.30
N ARG A 35 14.97 -12.06 9.94
CA ARG A 35 16.06 -12.44 9.05
C ARG A 35 17.03 -13.37 9.77
N ASP A 36 17.41 -14.47 9.13
CA ASP A 36 18.33 -15.45 9.71
C ASP A 36 19.74 -14.89 9.89
N SER A 37 20.41 -15.26 10.99
CA SER A 37 21.75 -14.79 11.33
C SER A 37 22.85 -15.22 10.34
N GLY A 38 22.60 -16.26 9.53
CA GLY A 38 23.52 -16.76 8.50
C GLY A 38 23.41 -16.07 7.13
N GLY A 39 22.48 -15.12 6.99
CA GLY A 39 22.24 -14.39 5.73
C GLY A 39 21.33 -15.15 4.76
N GLY A 40 20.38 -14.44 4.17
CA GLY A 40 19.54 -14.91 3.05
C GLY A 40 18.17 -15.50 3.42
N GLY A 41 18.01 -16.12 4.59
CA GLY A 41 16.74 -16.74 5.01
C GLY A 41 15.86 -15.83 5.89
N TRP A 42 14.57 -16.20 6.00
CA TRP A 42 13.58 -15.58 6.87
C TRP A 42 12.78 -16.66 7.59
N HIS A 43 12.40 -16.41 8.85
CA HIS A 43 11.50 -17.27 9.61
C HIS A 43 10.43 -16.45 10.34
N VAL A 44 9.31 -17.10 10.70
CA VAL A 44 8.28 -16.48 11.55
C VAL A 44 8.79 -16.44 12.98
N ALA A 45 9.05 -15.23 13.49
CA ALA A 45 9.51 -15.02 14.87
C ALA A 45 8.36 -15.05 15.86
N HIS A 46 7.28 -14.31 15.59
CA HIS A 46 6.07 -14.32 16.41
C HIS A 46 4.83 -13.86 15.63
N ARG A 47 3.66 -14.11 16.22
CA ARG A 47 2.36 -13.68 15.70
C ARG A 47 1.65 -12.86 16.76
N ALA A 48 0.92 -11.84 16.34
CA ALA A 48 0.15 -10.97 17.22
C ALA A 48 -1.19 -10.60 16.57
N LEU A 49 -2.16 -10.17 17.39
CA LEU A 49 -3.51 -9.85 16.93
C LEU A 49 -4.14 -11.01 16.15
N THR A 50 -3.87 -12.24 16.61
CA THR A 50 -4.42 -13.46 16.02
C THR A 50 -5.93 -13.38 15.98
N ASP A 51 -6.58 -13.71 14.86
CA ASP A 51 -8.03 -13.54 14.58
C ASP A 51 -8.45 -12.19 13.98
N LYS A 52 -7.53 -11.23 13.82
CA LYS A 52 -7.81 -9.92 13.22
C LYS A 52 -7.31 -9.88 11.79
N HIS A 53 -8.19 -9.49 10.87
CA HIS A 53 -7.78 -9.23 9.49
C HIS A 53 -7.14 -7.85 9.40
N VAL A 54 -5.82 -7.81 9.19
CA VAL A 54 -5.02 -6.59 9.11
C VAL A 54 -5.04 -6.04 7.68
N HIS A 55 -5.51 -4.81 7.54
CA HIS A 55 -5.53 -4.08 6.28
C HIS A 55 -4.26 -3.22 6.08
N ALA A 56 -3.92 -2.45 7.10
CA ALA A 56 -2.83 -1.48 7.03
C ALA A 56 -1.91 -1.58 8.24
N LEU A 57 -0.60 -1.56 8.00
CA LEU A 57 0.43 -1.42 9.01
C LEU A 57 1.25 -0.17 8.74
N LEU A 58 1.56 0.58 9.79
CA LEU A 58 2.35 1.81 9.74
C LEU A 58 3.31 1.83 10.93
N ILE A 59 4.61 2.08 10.68
CA ILE A 59 5.56 2.45 11.74
C ILE A 59 5.73 3.97 11.68
N GLU A 60 5.33 4.66 12.74
CA GLU A 60 5.54 6.10 12.86
C GLU A 60 7.04 6.38 13.14
N PRO A 61 7.77 7.09 12.25
CA PRO A 61 9.22 7.13 12.29
C PRO A 61 9.85 7.72 13.56
N GLU A 62 9.19 8.66 14.24
CA GLU A 62 9.78 9.38 15.36
C GLU A 62 9.60 8.65 16.69
N SER A 63 8.40 8.13 16.95
CA SER A 63 8.10 7.38 18.17
C SER A 63 8.40 5.89 18.07
N GLY A 64 8.49 5.36 16.84
CA GLY A 64 8.55 3.91 16.59
C GLY A 64 7.24 3.19 16.90
N THR A 65 6.14 3.92 17.15
CA THR A 65 4.83 3.33 17.38
C THR A 65 4.36 2.62 16.11
N ILE A 66 3.97 1.36 16.23
CA ILE A 66 3.42 0.58 15.13
C ILE A 66 1.90 0.63 15.23
N PHE A 67 1.22 1.00 14.16
CA PHE A 67 -0.24 0.97 14.04
C PHE A 67 -0.68 -0.19 13.16
N ALA A 68 -1.81 -0.80 13.53
CA ALA A 68 -2.49 -1.84 12.76
C ALA A 68 -3.97 -1.48 12.59
N GLY A 69 -4.35 -1.15 11.36
CA GLY A 69 -5.73 -0.94 10.94
C GLY A 69 -6.37 -2.25 10.48
N MET A 70 -7.56 -2.54 10.98
CA MET A 70 -8.24 -3.82 10.78
C MET A 70 -9.44 -3.73 9.84
N LYS A 71 -9.78 -4.86 9.21
CA LYS A 71 -11.12 -5.16 8.72
C LYS A 71 -11.99 -5.57 9.92
N HIS A 72 -13.11 -4.89 10.14
CA HIS A 72 -14.10 -5.17 11.21
C HIS A 72 -13.52 -5.25 12.64
N GLY A 73 -12.46 -4.48 12.92
CA GLY A 73 -11.72 -4.58 14.17
C GLY A 73 -11.10 -3.28 14.66
N SER A 74 -11.29 -2.18 13.92
CA SER A 74 -10.82 -0.85 14.25
C SER A 74 -9.29 -0.69 14.21
N MET A 75 -8.69 0.02 15.19
CA MET A 75 -7.28 0.40 15.24
C MET A 75 -6.57 -0.13 16.49
N PHE A 76 -5.36 -0.68 16.32
CA PHE A 76 -4.46 -1.07 17.41
C PHE A 76 -3.09 -0.41 17.25
N ALA A 77 -2.37 -0.24 18.34
CA ALA A 77 -0.99 0.24 18.29
C ALA A 77 -0.08 -0.49 19.28
N SER A 78 1.20 -0.61 18.92
CA SER A 78 2.26 -1.21 19.73
C SER A 78 3.40 -0.21 19.91
N SER A 79 3.97 -0.19 21.11
CA SER A 79 5.17 0.61 21.45
C SER A 79 6.39 -0.25 21.78
N ASP A 80 6.33 -1.57 21.58
CA ASP A 80 7.36 -2.52 21.98
C ASP A 80 7.83 -3.44 20.84
N GLY A 81 7.73 -2.95 19.60
CA GLY A 81 8.13 -3.70 18.41
C GLY A 81 7.11 -4.75 17.97
N GLY A 82 5.82 -4.54 18.29
CA GLY A 82 4.73 -5.42 17.85
C GLY A 82 4.54 -6.65 18.73
N ARG A 83 5.06 -6.65 19.97
CA ARG A 83 4.90 -7.77 20.93
C ARG A 83 3.58 -7.65 21.69
N THR A 84 3.26 -6.44 22.16
CA THR A 84 1.98 -6.12 22.80
C THR A 84 1.27 -5.00 22.06
N TRP A 85 -0.06 -5.00 22.13
CA TRP A 85 -0.92 -4.12 21.34
C TRP A 85 -2.08 -3.59 22.17
N ASP A 86 -2.24 -2.27 22.15
CA ASP A 86 -3.35 -1.57 22.76
C ASP A 86 -4.36 -1.17 21.69
N ARG A 87 -5.65 -1.31 21.99
CA ARG A 87 -6.71 -0.75 21.14
C ARG A 87 -6.64 0.78 21.18
N ARG A 88 -6.55 1.42 20.02
CA ARG A 88 -6.30 2.86 19.82
C ARG A 88 -7.27 3.45 18.79
N ASP A 89 -8.56 3.35 19.08
CA ASP A 89 -9.62 3.71 18.13
C ASP A 89 -10.66 4.70 18.65
N LYS A 90 -10.41 5.33 19.78
CA LYS A 90 -11.31 6.32 20.35
C LYS A 90 -11.53 7.47 19.34
N GLY A 91 -12.78 7.63 18.88
CA GLY A 91 -13.16 8.67 17.92
C GLY A 91 -13.22 8.21 16.47
N LEU A 92 -12.76 7.00 16.14
CA LEU A 92 -13.07 6.38 14.85
C LEU A 92 -14.52 5.93 14.85
N THR A 93 -15.31 6.44 13.92
CA THR A 93 -16.72 6.05 13.74
C THR A 93 -16.88 4.91 12.73
N GLU A 94 -15.89 4.71 11.86
CA GLU A 94 -15.84 3.61 10.88
C GLU A 94 -14.88 2.51 11.34
N GLN A 95 -15.30 1.25 11.20
CA GLN A 95 -14.58 0.10 11.79
C GLN A 95 -13.62 -0.62 10.83
N ASN A 96 -13.68 -0.29 9.54
CA ASN A 96 -12.79 -0.84 8.52
C ASN A 96 -11.71 0.20 8.21
N VAL A 97 -10.57 0.09 8.88
CA VAL A 97 -9.42 0.97 8.61
C VAL A 97 -8.65 0.38 7.44
N TYR A 98 -8.72 1.05 6.30
CA TYR A 98 -8.27 0.55 5.01
C TYR A 98 -6.85 1.00 4.65
N SER A 99 -6.48 2.22 5.02
CA SER A 99 -5.18 2.79 4.72
C SER A 99 -4.66 3.63 5.88
N LEU A 100 -3.33 3.66 6.01
CA LEU A 100 -2.63 4.44 7.03
C LEU A 100 -1.44 5.18 6.41
N ALA A 101 -1.27 6.42 6.86
CA ALA A 101 -0.11 7.24 6.54
C ALA A 101 0.17 8.21 7.69
N CYS A 102 1.36 8.79 7.73
CA CYS A 102 1.68 9.86 8.67
C CYS A 102 2.48 10.96 7.99
N ALA A 103 2.41 12.16 8.56
CA ALA A 103 3.22 13.30 8.14
C ALA A 103 3.67 14.11 9.36
N ARG A 104 4.88 14.67 9.29
CA ARG A 104 5.36 15.67 10.24
C ARG A 104 4.82 17.05 9.84
N LEU A 105 3.93 17.60 10.65
CA LEU A 105 3.42 18.96 10.55
C LEU A 105 4.20 19.89 11.50
N ALA A 106 3.92 21.20 11.43
CA ALA A 106 4.57 22.19 12.27
C ALA A 106 4.43 21.89 13.78
N ASP A 107 3.26 21.40 14.19
CA ASP A 107 2.92 21.16 15.59
C ASP A 107 3.21 19.73 16.08
N GLY A 108 3.74 18.86 15.21
CA GLY A 108 4.04 17.47 15.56
C GLY A 108 3.72 16.47 14.44
N VAL A 109 3.79 15.19 14.77
CA VAL A 109 3.40 14.11 13.85
C VAL A 109 1.88 13.94 13.89
N ARG A 110 1.28 13.87 12.70
CA ARG A 110 -0.12 13.48 12.51
C ARG A 110 -0.20 12.14 11.81
N VAL A 111 -0.98 11.22 12.39
CA VAL A 111 -1.33 9.93 11.76
C VAL A 111 -2.70 10.07 11.12
N PHE A 112 -2.86 9.55 9.90
CA PHE A 112 -4.10 9.54 9.14
C PHE A 112 -4.59 8.12 8.93
N ALA A 113 -5.91 7.94 9.00
CA ALA A 113 -6.59 6.69 8.73
C ALA A 113 -7.68 6.89 7.68
N GLY A 114 -7.57 6.18 6.56
CA GLY A 114 -8.61 6.08 5.55
C GLY A 114 -9.46 4.84 5.78
N THR A 115 -10.76 4.92 5.57
CA THR A 115 -11.69 3.83 5.94
C THR A 115 -12.55 3.33 4.79
N GLU A 116 -13.32 2.28 5.06
CA GLU A 116 -14.47 1.81 4.27
C GLU A 116 -15.75 1.90 5.15
N PRO A 117 -16.77 2.69 4.80
CA PRO A 117 -16.87 3.61 3.67
C PRO A 117 -15.77 4.69 3.66
N ALA A 118 -15.57 5.34 2.51
CA ALA A 118 -14.52 6.33 2.29
C ALA A 118 -14.66 7.57 3.19
N HIS A 119 -13.97 7.54 4.34
CA HIS A 119 -13.78 8.67 5.24
C HIS A 119 -12.28 8.83 5.53
N LEU A 120 -11.91 10.02 6.03
CA LEU A 120 -10.56 10.31 6.48
C LEU A 120 -10.61 10.75 7.94
N PHE A 121 -9.79 10.12 8.78
CA PHE A 121 -9.57 10.50 10.17
C PHE A 121 -8.11 10.88 10.36
N TYR A 122 -7.83 11.66 11.41
CA TYR A 122 -6.48 11.92 11.86
C TYR A 122 -6.36 11.84 13.38
N SER A 123 -5.13 11.68 13.84
CA SER A 123 -4.73 11.73 15.23
C SER A 123 -3.41 12.49 15.38
N ASP A 124 -3.37 13.41 16.35
CA ASP A 124 -2.18 14.18 16.74
C ASP A 124 -1.54 13.66 18.04
N ASP A 125 -2.06 12.55 18.59
CA ASP A 125 -1.66 11.99 19.88
C ASP A 125 -1.29 10.50 19.79
N LEU A 126 -0.75 10.10 18.63
CA LEU A 126 -0.34 8.72 18.30
C LEU A 126 -1.50 7.71 18.47
N GLY A 127 -2.68 8.06 17.98
CA GLY A 127 -3.88 7.23 17.93
C GLY A 127 -4.65 7.12 19.24
N ARG A 128 -4.33 7.90 20.27
CA ARG A 128 -5.12 7.89 21.52
C ARG A 128 -6.51 8.52 21.33
N GLY A 129 -6.63 9.46 20.40
CA GLY A 129 -7.87 10.05 19.94
C GLY A 129 -7.83 10.32 18.44
N TRP A 130 -8.96 10.10 17.78
CA TRP A 130 -9.16 10.33 16.35
C TRP A 130 -10.24 11.37 16.12
N THR A 131 -10.02 12.22 15.11
CA THR A 131 -10.97 13.24 14.65
C THR A 131 -11.21 13.03 13.17
N GLU A 132 -12.47 13.07 12.74
CA GLU A 132 -12.83 12.99 11.33
C GLU A 132 -12.46 14.29 10.59
N LEU A 133 -11.98 14.16 9.35
CA LEU A 133 -11.90 15.24 8.35
C LEU A 133 -13.07 15.08 7.37
N PRO A 134 -14.26 15.64 7.69
CA PRO A 134 -15.44 15.48 6.83
C PRO A 134 -15.26 16.17 5.46
N ALA A 135 -14.30 17.09 5.33
CA ALA A 135 -13.97 17.77 4.09
C ALA A 135 -13.60 16.83 2.93
N LEU A 136 -13.14 15.60 3.20
CA LEU A 136 -12.95 14.61 2.14
C LEU A 136 -14.24 14.39 1.33
N ARG A 137 -15.39 14.44 2.02
CA ARG A 137 -16.73 14.20 1.47
C ARG A 137 -17.49 15.48 1.17
N SER A 138 -16.82 16.64 1.10
CA SER A 138 -17.45 17.89 0.66
C SER A 138 -17.47 18.06 -0.87
N VAL A 139 -16.88 17.12 -1.62
CA VAL A 139 -17.00 17.02 -3.08
C VAL A 139 -18.27 16.26 -3.47
N ASP A 140 -18.59 16.19 -4.76
CA ASP A 140 -19.66 15.31 -5.25
C ASP A 140 -19.26 13.83 -5.09
N THR A 141 -19.88 13.13 -4.15
CA THR A 141 -19.66 11.71 -3.86
C THR A 141 -20.71 10.81 -4.50
N SER A 142 -21.61 11.32 -5.36
CA SER A 142 -22.74 10.56 -5.92
C SER A 142 -22.32 9.34 -6.75
N ARG A 143 -21.09 9.35 -7.27
CA ARG A 143 -20.51 8.26 -8.06
C ARG A 143 -19.66 7.28 -7.24
N TRP A 144 -19.39 7.57 -5.98
CA TRP A 144 -18.55 6.72 -5.14
C TRP A 144 -19.28 5.40 -4.87
N SER A 145 -18.72 4.31 -5.37
CA SER A 145 -19.28 2.97 -5.23
C SER A 145 -18.16 1.94 -5.29
N PHE A 146 -18.45 0.67 -5.02
CA PHE A 146 -17.48 -0.39 -5.32
C PHE A 146 -18.22 -1.60 -5.94
N PRO A 147 -17.67 -2.27 -6.98
CA PRO A 147 -18.38 -3.37 -7.62
C PRO A 147 -18.65 -4.57 -6.72
N ALA A 148 -17.79 -4.83 -5.74
CA ALA A 148 -17.98 -5.93 -4.79
C ALA A 148 -18.83 -5.47 -3.58
N PRO A 149 -19.59 -6.39 -2.96
CA PRO A 149 -20.24 -6.10 -1.68
C PRO A 149 -19.24 -5.57 -0.64
N PRO A 150 -19.63 -4.58 0.20
CA PRO A 150 -21.01 -4.08 0.38
C PRO A 150 -21.42 -2.97 -0.60
N GLY A 151 -20.64 -2.68 -1.64
CA GLY A 151 -21.01 -1.70 -2.67
C GLY A 151 -20.57 -0.26 -2.36
N VAL A 152 -19.70 -0.07 -1.37
CA VAL A 152 -19.26 1.24 -0.89
C VAL A 152 -17.80 1.48 -1.26
N ALA A 153 -17.48 2.71 -1.67
CA ALA A 153 -16.10 3.09 -1.93
C ALA A 153 -15.29 3.16 -0.62
N HIS A 154 -13.97 3.05 -0.74
CA HIS A 154 -13.03 3.13 0.38
C HIS A 154 -11.85 4.03 0.07
N THR A 155 -11.32 4.66 1.12
CA THR A 155 -10.10 5.46 1.05
C THR A 155 -8.89 4.53 0.94
N LYS A 156 -8.52 4.23 -0.30
CA LYS A 156 -7.55 3.18 -0.67
C LYS A 156 -6.10 3.61 -0.42
N HIS A 157 -5.76 4.87 -0.63
CA HIS A 157 -4.40 5.35 -0.47
C HIS A 157 -4.31 6.81 -0.02
N ILE A 158 -3.37 7.10 0.87
CA ILE A 158 -3.07 8.44 1.37
C ILE A 158 -1.59 8.70 1.05
N ASN A 159 -1.30 9.76 0.31
CA ASN A 159 0.09 10.16 0.02
C ASN A 159 0.29 11.66 0.22
N PHE A 160 1.49 12.04 0.65
CA PHE A 160 1.87 13.42 0.92
C PHE A 160 2.86 13.91 -0.12
N HIS A 161 2.76 15.19 -0.46
CA HIS A 161 3.79 15.84 -1.22
C HIS A 161 5.09 15.86 -0.39
N PRO A 162 6.21 15.37 -0.94
CA PRO A 162 7.43 15.08 -0.17
C PRO A 162 8.12 16.33 0.39
N LEU A 163 7.82 17.51 -0.16
CA LEU A 163 8.38 18.80 0.26
C LEU A 163 7.34 19.74 0.89
N ASP A 164 6.07 19.33 0.94
CA ASP A 164 4.98 20.15 1.49
C ASP A 164 3.94 19.26 2.16
N PRO A 165 4.03 19.05 3.48
CA PRO A 165 3.12 18.15 4.18
C PRO A 165 1.69 18.72 4.29
N GLN A 166 1.44 19.97 3.85
CA GLN A 166 0.07 20.48 3.69
C GLN A 166 -0.59 19.99 2.40
N THR A 167 0.19 19.55 1.42
CA THR A 167 -0.34 18.98 0.18
C THR A 167 -0.42 17.46 0.31
N LEU A 168 -1.62 16.92 0.15
CA LEU A 168 -1.88 15.48 0.19
C LEU A 168 -2.86 15.05 -0.89
N PHE A 169 -2.70 13.81 -1.31
CA PHE A 169 -3.49 13.12 -2.30
C PHE A 169 -4.19 11.93 -1.67
N ILE A 170 -5.48 11.80 -1.95
CA ILE A 170 -6.32 10.71 -1.46
C ILE A 170 -6.86 9.95 -2.68
N GLY A 171 -6.45 8.70 -2.82
CA GLY A 171 -7.07 7.76 -3.75
C GLY A 171 -8.31 7.16 -3.11
N VAL A 172 -9.47 7.45 -3.69
CA VAL A 172 -10.70 6.72 -3.41
C VAL A 172 -10.88 5.71 -4.55
N GLU A 173 -10.84 4.43 -4.21
CA GLU A 173 -11.04 3.41 -5.23
C GLU A 173 -12.49 3.44 -5.70
N GLN A 174 -12.69 3.54 -7.02
CA GLN A 174 -13.98 3.79 -7.67
C GLN A 174 -14.65 5.09 -7.18
N GLY A 175 -13.83 6.10 -6.89
CA GLY A 175 -14.24 7.46 -6.52
C GLY A 175 -13.29 8.58 -6.98
N GLY A 176 -12.13 8.21 -7.55
CA GLY A 176 -11.17 9.12 -8.14
C GLY A 176 -10.08 9.61 -7.18
N LEU A 177 -9.21 10.47 -7.72
CA LEU A 177 -8.14 11.12 -6.96
C LEU A 177 -8.63 12.46 -6.42
N LEU A 178 -8.42 12.69 -5.13
CA LEU A 178 -8.64 13.99 -4.50
C LEU A 178 -7.31 14.59 -4.06
N LYS A 179 -7.23 15.92 -4.09
CA LYS A 179 -6.07 16.69 -3.63
C LYS A 179 -6.51 17.73 -2.61
N SER A 180 -5.72 17.88 -1.55
CA SER A 180 -5.75 19.01 -0.63
C SER A 180 -4.40 19.71 -0.66
N THR A 181 -4.39 21.02 -0.42
CA THR A 181 -3.18 21.86 -0.27
C THR A 181 -3.17 22.64 1.05
N ASP A 182 -4.02 22.23 2.01
CA ASP A 182 -4.24 22.90 3.29
C ASP A 182 -4.34 21.92 4.47
N ALA A 183 -3.60 20.81 4.37
CA ALA A 183 -3.54 19.72 5.35
C ALA A 183 -4.90 19.03 5.60
N GLY A 184 -5.73 18.93 4.56
CA GLY A 184 -6.99 18.19 4.57
C GLY A 184 -8.19 19.01 5.04
N LYS A 185 -8.07 20.34 5.12
CA LYS A 185 -9.18 21.23 5.47
C LYS A 185 -10.16 21.38 4.30
N THR A 186 -9.67 21.34 3.07
CA THR A 186 -10.48 21.33 1.84
C THR A 186 -9.91 20.32 0.84
N PHE A 187 -10.79 19.76 0.00
CA PHE A 187 -10.42 18.83 -1.06
C PHE A 187 -11.06 19.22 -2.39
N GLN A 188 -10.35 18.91 -3.47
CA GLN A 188 -10.84 19.02 -4.84
C GLN A 188 -10.57 17.72 -5.58
N VAL A 189 -11.52 17.34 -6.46
CA VAL A 189 -11.35 16.19 -7.36
C VAL A 189 -10.33 16.56 -8.43
N VAL A 190 -9.37 15.66 -8.67
CA VAL A 190 -8.40 15.78 -9.75
C VAL A 190 -8.92 15.00 -10.97
N PRO A 191 -9.26 15.66 -12.08
CA PRO A 191 -9.79 14.99 -13.27
C PRO A 191 -8.66 14.42 -14.15
N GLY A 192 -9.03 13.63 -15.17
CA GLY A 192 -8.11 13.21 -16.23
C GLY A 192 -7.54 11.80 -16.09
N MET A 193 -8.03 11.01 -15.14
CA MET A 193 -7.72 9.58 -15.00
C MET A 193 -9.00 8.79 -14.70
N ASP A 194 -8.87 7.47 -14.77
CA ASP A 194 -9.86 6.49 -14.31
C ASP A 194 -10.20 6.68 -12.81
N ASP A 195 -11.44 6.39 -12.43
CA ASP A 195 -11.93 6.60 -11.05
C ASP A 195 -11.57 5.44 -10.09
N ASP A 196 -11.14 4.29 -10.63
CA ASP A 196 -10.62 3.14 -9.87
C ASP A 196 -9.16 3.37 -9.41
N VAL A 197 -8.92 4.41 -8.59
CA VAL A 197 -7.56 4.79 -8.16
C VAL A 197 -7.02 3.84 -7.08
N HIS A 198 -5.95 3.10 -7.40
CA HIS A 198 -5.34 2.12 -6.50
C HIS A 198 -4.18 2.69 -5.67
N ARG A 199 -3.25 3.40 -6.32
CA ARG A 199 -2.04 3.93 -5.66
C ARG A 199 -1.62 5.23 -6.31
N THR A 200 -1.13 6.17 -5.49
CA THR A 200 -0.47 7.39 -5.96
C THR A 200 0.97 7.36 -5.50
N VAL A 201 1.92 7.62 -6.40
CA VAL A 201 3.36 7.66 -6.09
C VAL A 201 3.93 8.98 -6.61
N ILE A 202 4.61 9.72 -5.74
CA ILE A 202 5.19 11.03 -6.06
C ILE A 202 6.71 10.88 -6.06
N ASN A 203 7.36 11.38 -7.10
CA ASN A 203 8.81 11.39 -7.16
C ASN A 203 9.38 12.36 -6.10
N PRO A 204 10.19 11.88 -5.12
CA PRO A 204 10.70 12.72 -4.05
C PRO A 204 11.74 13.76 -4.49
N GLN A 205 12.36 13.57 -5.67
CA GLN A 205 13.34 14.49 -6.24
C GLN A 205 12.73 15.48 -7.22
N ASN A 206 11.54 15.17 -7.75
CA ASN A 206 10.78 16.06 -8.62
C ASN A 206 9.28 15.85 -8.40
N PRO A 207 8.66 16.57 -7.45
CA PRO A 207 7.26 16.35 -7.08
C PRO A 207 6.23 16.68 -8.16
N ASP A 208 6.63 17.33 -9.26
CA ASP A 208 5.77 17.49 -10.44
C ASP A 208 5.52 16.16 -11.16
N ARG A 209 6.39 15.16 -10.95
CA ARG A 209 6.26 13.80 -11.48
C ARG A 209 5.46 12.93 -10.51
N ILE A 210 4.24 12.63 -10.90
CA ILE A 210 3.31 11.78 -10.13
C ILE A 210 2.85 10.64 -11.01
N TYR A 211 2.77 9.44 -10.43
CA TYR A 211 2.31 8.22 -11.08
C TYR A 211 1.12 7.65 -10.33
N ILE A 212 0.15 7.10 -11.06
CA ILE A 212 -1.03 6.47 -10.50
C ILE A 212 -1.25 5.12 -11.15
N THR A 213 -1.54 4.11 -10.34
CA THR A 213 -2.11 2.84 -10.79
C THR A 213 -3.62 2.88 -10.63
N THR A 214 -4.35 2.39 -11.63
CA THR A 214 -5.81 2.33 -11.64
C THR A 214 -6.34 0.98 -12.15
N GLY A 215 -7.66 0.84 -12.18
CA GLY A 215 -8.35 -0.33 -12.72
C GLY A 215 -8.14 -0.59 -14.21
N ILE A 216 -7.61 0.39 -14.95
CA ILE A 216 -7.38 0.29 -16.40
C ILE A 216 -5.97 0.66 -16.84
N GLY A 217 -4.99 0.66 -15.93
CA GLY A 217 -3.59 0.88 -16.25
C GLY A 217 -2.93 1.95 -15.40
N MET A 218 -1.90 2.59 -15.94
CA MET A 218 -1.10 3.60 -15.26
C MET A 218 -1.23 4.97 -15.92
N TYR A 219 -1.30 5.99 -15.09
CA TYR A 219 -1.29 7.39 -15.50
C TYR A 219 -0.04 8.08 -14.94
N ALA A 220 0.49 9.04 -15.71
CA ALA A 220 1.60 9.88 -15.28
C ALA A 220 1.22 11.37 -15.44
N SER A 221 1.72 12.18 -14.52
CA SER A 221 1.67 13.63 -14.59
C SER A 221 3.09 14.19 -14.58
N GLY A 222 3.31 15.28 -15.31
CA GLY A 222 4.57 16.03 -15.33
C GLY A 222 4.48 17.44 -14.77
N ASP A 223 3.33 17.81 -14.19
CA ASP A 223 3.01 19.17 -13.76
C ASP A 223 2.31 19.23 -12.38
N GLY A 224 2.57 18.24 -11.53
CA GLY A 224 2.06 18.20 -10.16
C GLY A 224 0.59 17.78 -10.06
N GLY A 225 0.11 17.03 -11.05
CA GLY A 225 -1.24 16.48 -11.13
C GLY A 225 -2.26 17.41 -11.79
N LYS A 226 -1.83 18.39 -12.59
CA LYS A 226 -2.76 19.26 -13.34
C LYS A 226 -3.21 18.60 -14.63
N THR A 227 -2.32 17.90 -15.32
CA THR A 227 -2.60 17.09 -16.50
C THR A 227 -2.07 15.67 -16.34
N TRP A 228 -2.74 14.73 -17.00
CA TRP A 228 -2.49 13.29 -16.89
C TRP A 228 -2.45 12.65 -18.27
N GLU A 229 -1.50 11.74 -18.45
CA GLU A 229 -1.35 10.90 -19.64
C GLU A 229 -1.45 9.44 -19.22
N GLN A 230 -2.28 8.66 -19.91
CA GLN A 230 -2.34 7.21 -19.71
C GLN A 230 -1.15 6.56 -20.44
N TRP A 231 -0.27 5.90 -19.68
CA TRP A 231 0.93 5.25 -20.22
C TRP A 231 0.75 3.75 -20.45
N THR A 232 -0.17 3.11 -19.73
CA THR A 232 -0.49 1.69 -19.89
C THR A 232 -2.00 1.45 -19.92
N ASP A 233 -2.41 0.35 -20.53
CA ASP A 233 -3.81 -0.05 -20.70
C ASP A 233 -4.06 -1.50 -20.25
N LEU A 234 -5.28 -1.99 -20.48
CA LEU A 234 -5.72 -3.35 -20.15
C LEU A 234 -4.94 -4.47 -20.88
N HIS A 235 -4.17 -4.14 -21.91
CA HIS A 235 -3.43 -5.08 -22.75
C HIS A 235 -1.91 -4.93 -22.62
N HIS A 236 -1.43 -4.00 -21.79
CA HIS A 236 -0.02 -3.75 -21.59
C HIS A 236 0.71 -4.96 -20.99
N GLU A 237 1.99 -5.14 -21.33
CA GLU A 237 2.77 -6.34 -20.97
C GLU A 237 2.96 -6.55 -19.46
N ILE A 238 2.89 -5.46 -18.68
CA ILE A 238 2.93 -5.52 -17.22
C ILE A 238 1.71 -6.23 -16.63
N GLY A 239 0.59 -6.27 -17.34
CA GLY A 239 -0.72 -6.75 -16.87
C GLY A 239 -1.76 -5.63 -16.88
N GLY A 240 -3.02 -5.98 -17.11
CA GLY A 240 -4.11 -5.01 -17.28
C GLY A 240 -4.68 -4.43 -15.97
N TYR A 241 -4.21 -4.89 -14.81
CA TYR A 241 -4.69 -4.40 -13.51
C TYR A 241 -3.51 -4.19 -12.55
N PRO A 242 -2.75 -3.08 -12.70
CA PRO A 242 -1.67 -2.71 -11.78
C PRO A 242 -2.23 -2.20 -10.45
N ASP A 243 -1.65 -2.59 -9.32
CA ASP A 243 -2.01 -2.02 -7.99
C ASP A 243 -0.76 -1.46 -7.31
N LEU A 244 0.23 -2.32 -7.08
CA LEU A 244 1.35 -2.02 -6.20
C LEU A 244 2.52 -1.42 -6.98
N LEU A 245 2.60 -0.09 -7.01
CA LEU A 245 3.71 0.66 -7.60
C LEU A 245 4.62 1.23 -6.51
N VAL A 246 5.92 1.01 -6.66
CA VAL A 246 6.98 1.62 -5.84
C VAL A 246 8.08 2.20 -6.72
N LEU A 247 8.69 3.30 -6.27
CA LEU A 247 9.90 3.87 -6.90
C LEU A 247 11.04 3.93 -5.89
N HIS A 248 12.27 3.85 -6.37
CA HIS A 248 13.44 3.95 -5.51
C HIS A 248 13.65 5.41 -5.06
N PRO A 249 13.76 5.71 -3.75
CA PRO A 249 13.72 7.09 -3.25
C PRO A 249 14.92 7.95 -3.70
N ARG A 250 16.08 7.34 -3.96
CA ARG A 250 17.26 8.04 -4.51
C ARG A 250 17.44 7.93 -6.03
N ARG A 251 16.63 7.09 -6.70
CA ARG A 251 16.73 6.76 -8.13
C ARG A 251 15.31 6.62 -8.70
N PRO A 252 14.55 7.72 -8.82
CA PRO A 252 13.12 7.65 -9.11
C PRO A 252 12.79 7.05 -10.49
N GLU A 253 13.77 6.97 -11.39
CA GLU A 253 13.69 6.24 -12.65
C GLU A 253 13.57 4.72 -12.48
N LEU A 254 14.05 4.21 -11.34
CA LEU A 254 13.97 2.81 -10.97
C LEU A 254 12.65 2.54 -10.24
N MET A 255 11.75 1.82 -10.91
CA MET A 255 10.40 1.54 -10.42
C MET A 255 10.08 0.06 -10.49
N PHE A 256 9.17 -0.38 -9.64
CA PHE A 256 8.65 -1.74 -9.63
C PHE A 256 7.14 -1.70 -9.52
N VAL A 257 6.46 -2.53 -10.31
CA VAL A 257 5.01 -2.65 -10.28
C VAL A 257 4.62 -4.13 -10.17
N ALA A 258 3.65 -4.43 -9.31
CA ALA A 258 2.93 -5.69 -9.40
C ALA A 258 1.52 -5.48 -9.96
N SER A 259 1.20 -6.32 -10.92
CA SER A 259 -0.06 -6.25 -11.66
C SER A 259 -0.64 -7.64 -11.85
N ALA A 260 -1.97 -7.73 -11.82
CA ALA A 260 -2.69 -8.89 -12.33
C ALA A 260 -2.90 -8.78 -13.84
N GLU A 261 -3.14 -9.90 -14.50
CA GLU A 261 -3.40 -9.96 -15.94
C GLU A 261 -4.70 -9.23 -16.30
N LYS A 262 -5.75 -9.42 -15.48
CA LYS A 262 -7.08 -8.82 -15.60
C LYS A 262 -7.58 -8.47 -14.20
N GLY A 263 -8.55 -7.56 -14.09
CA GLY A 263 -9.09 -7.14 -12.81
C GLY A 263 -9.91 -8.19 -12.03
N PRO A 264 -10.38 -7.84 -10.81
CA PRO A 264 -10.95 -8.78 -9.85
C PRO A 264 -12.15 -9.58 -10.35
N GLY A 265 -12.97 -9.02 -11.24
CA GLY A 265 -14.10 -9.73 -11.84
C GLY A 265 -13.69 -10.98 -12.63
N SER A 266 -12.46 -11.02 -13.17
CA SER A 266 -11.92 -12.17 -13.88
C SER A 266 -11.47 -13.27 -12.92
N TRP A 267 -10.59 -12.96 -11.97
CA TRP A 267 -10.02 -13.99 -11.09
C TRP A 267 -11.01 -14.52 -10.06
N ARG A 268 -12.08 -13.79 -9.73
CA ARG A 268 -13.22 -14.33 -8.95
C ARG A 268 -13.92 -15.50 -9.65
N LYS A 269 -13.78 -15.63 -10.98
CA LYS A 269 -14.37 -16.72 -11.77
C LYS A 269 -13.34 -17.78 -12.14
N SER A 270 -12.13 -17.37 -12.52
CA SER A 270 -11.08 -18.28 -12.97
C SER A 270 -10.20 -18.84 -11.85
N HIS A 271 -10.26 -18.25 -10.65
CA HIS A 271 -9.35 -18.53 -9.53
C HIS A 271 -7.86 -18.32 -9.89
N PHE A 272 -7.60 -17.45 -10.89
CA PHE A 272 -6.28 -17.17 -11.45
C PHE A 272 -6.15 -15.69 -11.84
N ALA A 273 -5.28 -14.96 -11.13
CA ALA A 273 -4.97 -13.55 -11.39
C ALA A 273 -3.89 -13.35 -12.46
N GLY A 274 -3.02 -14.35 -12.66
CA GLY A 274 -1.92 -14.27 -13.63
C GLY A 274 -0.90 -13.18 -13.30
N SER A 275 -0.68 -12.91 -12.01
CA SER A 275 0.08 -11.76 -11.53
C SER A 275 1.58 -11.85 -11.76
N ARG A 276 2.21 -10.68 -11.90
CA ARG A 276 3.63 -10.49 -12.24
C ARG A 276 4.23 -9.33 -11.45
N VAL A 277 5.55 -9.30 -11.38
CA VAL A 277 6.32 -8.11 -10.99
C VAL A 277 7.13 -7.65 -12.20
N SER A 278 7.09 -6.36 -12.49
CA SER A 278 7.85 -5.73 -13.57
C SER A 278 8.70 -4.59 -13.04
N LYS A 279 9.87 -4.38 -13.67
CA LYS A 279 10.84 -3.33 -13.34
C LYS A 279 10.94 -2.32 -14.48
N SER A 280 11.05 -1.05 -14.14
CA SER A 280 11.43 0.01 -15.06
C SER A 280 12.70 0.68 -14.57
N THR A 281 13.55 1.13 -15.49
CA THR A 281 14.79 1.89 -15.22
C THR A 281 14.79 3.26 -15.90
N ASP A 282 13.66 3.65 -16.52
CA ASP A 282 13.50 4.91 -17.25
C ASP A 282 12.29 5.74 -16.77
N GLY A 283 11.86 5.49 -15.54
CA GLY A 283 10.78 6.21 -14.88
C GLY A 283 9.40 5.81 -15.36
N GLY A 284 9.23 4.54 -15.75
CA GLY A 284 7.95 3.92 -16.09
C GLY A 284 7.59 3.94 -17.56
N LYS A 285 8.50 4.35 -18.45
CA LYS A 285 8.24 4.41 -19.90
C LYS A 285 8.36 3.05 -20.55
N THR A 286 9.31 2.23 -20.11
CA THR A 286 9.47 0.85 -20.51
C THR A 286 9.57 -0.06 -19.29
N TRP A 287 9.14 -1.31 -19.46
CA TRP A 287 9.04 -2.28 -18.39
C TRP A 287 9.63 -3.63 -18.79
N GLN A 288 10.31 -4.28 -17.86
CA GLN A 288 10.81 -5.64 -17.99
C GLN A 288 10.12 -6.53 -16.95
N VAL A 289 9.47 -7.60 -17.40
CA VAL A 289 8.90 -8.61 -16.49
C VAL A 289 10.04 -9.37 -15.80
N LEU A 290 10.04 -9.39 -14.46
CA LEU A 290 11.03 -10.08 -13.66
C LEU A 290 10.73 -11.56 -13.57
N ARG A 291 11.74 -12.40 -13.83
CA ARG A 291 11.62 -13.87 -13.92
C ARG A 291 12.70 -14.63 -13.16
N GLN A 292 13.72 -13.93 -12.66
CA GLN A 292 14.81 -14.55 -11.92
C GLN A 292 14.33 -14.88 -10.51
N GLY A 293 13.90 -16.12 -10.31
CA GLY A 293 13.36 -16.60 -9.04
C GLY A 293 11.89 -16.24 -8.76
N LEU A 294 11.20 -15.62 -9.73
CA LEU A 294 9.75 -15.44 -9.74
C LEU A 294 9.11 -16.27 -10.86
N PRO A 295 7.97 -16.92 -10.63
CA PRO A 295 7.17 -17.49 -11.71
C PRO A 295 6.71 -16.42 -12.70
N ASP A 296 6.56 -16.78 -13.98
CA ASP A 296 6.06 -15.84 -15.02
C ASP A 296 4.67 -15.28 -14.68
N ARG A 297 3.77 -16.16 -14.28
CA ARG A 297 2.43 -15.82 -13.83
C ARG A 297 2.11 -16.60 -12.58
N LEU A 298 1.78 -15.87 -11.52
CA LEU A 298 1.27 -16.44 -10.29
C LEU A 298 -0.25 -16.58 -10.37
N ARG A 299 -0.76 -17.69 -9.83
CA ARG A 299 -2.19 -17.89 -9.61
C ARG A 299 -2.79 -16.80 -8.71
N PRO A 300 -2.23 -16.50 -7.52
CA PRO A 300 -2.75 -15.43 -6.66
C PRO A 300 -2.41 -14.04 -7.17
N ALA A 301 -3.17 -13.04 -6.71
CA ALA A 301 -2.79 -11.64 -6.82
C ALA A 301 -1.68 -11.29 -5.82
N PHE A 302 -0.83 -10.32 -6.17
CA PHE A 302 -0.02 -9.60 -5.19
C PHE A 302 -0.89 -8.55 -4.49
N GLU A 303 -0.81 -8.48 -3.17
CA GLU A 303 -1.70 -7.64 -2.33
C GLU A 303 -0.90 -6.70 -1.40
N ALA A 304 0.42 -6.86 -1.30
CA ALA A 304 1.30 -5.88 -0.66
C ALA A 304 2.67 -5.84 -1.34
N MET A 305 3.30 -4.67 -1.39
CA MET A 305 4.69 -4.51 -1.83
C MET A 305 5.35 -3.36 -1.08
N CYS A 306 6.62 -3.52 -0.70
CA CYS A 306 7.42 -2.42 -0.18
C CYS A 306 8.88 -2.51 -0.63
N LEU A 307 9.57 -1.38 -0.56
CA LEU A 307 10.99 -1.20 -0.85
C LEU A 307 11.68 -0.61 0.39
N GLU A 308 12.80 -1.19 0.79
CA GLU A 308 13.69 -0.65 1.81
C GLU A 308 15.03 -0.25 1.19
N ASP A 309 15.40 1.03 1.28
CA ASP A 309 16.67 1.58 0.82
C ASP A 309 17.63 1.83 1.99
N TRP A 310 18.76 1.11 2.06
CA TRP A 310 19.75 1.24 3.14
C TRP A 310 21.05 1.95 2.76
N GLY A 311 21.12 2.61 1.59
CA GLY A 311 22.40 3.22 1.15
C GLY A 311 22.93 2.53 -0.08
N ASP A 312 23.74 1.50 0.17
CA ASP A 312 24.54 0.79 -0.83
C ASP A 312 23.71 -0.15 -1.71
N SER A 313 22.58 -0.63 -1.19
CA SER A 313 21.62 -1.47 -1.91
C SER A 313 20.22 -1.26 -1.34
N PHE A 314 19.25 -2.05 -1.80
CA PHE A 314 17.88 -2.02 -1.34
C PHE A 314 17.21 -3.39 -1.48
N SER A 315 16.18 -3.62 -0.67
CA SER A 315 15.33 -4.82 -0.73
C SER A 315 13.97 -4.46 -1.27
N ILE A 316 13.32 -5.43 -1.89
CA ILE A 316 11.90 -5.37 -2.21
C ILE A 316 11.23 -6.61 -1.64
N PHE A 317 10.08 -6.40 -1.01
CA PHE A 317 9.19 -7.45 -0.56
C PHE A 317 7.86 -7.35 -1.30
N ALA A 318 7.28 -8.49 -1.66
CA ALA A 318 5.94 -8.57 -2.22
C ALA A 318 5.20 -9.76 -1.60
N ALA A 319 3.92 -9.59 -1.25
CA ALA A 319 3.12 -10.64 -0.62
C ALA A 319 1.82 -10.90 -1.39
N THR A 320 1.36 -12.15 -1.34
CA THR A 320 0.24 -12.63 -2.16
C THR A 320 -1.04 -12.86 -1.37
N ALA A 321 -2.14 -12.95 -2.11
CA ALA A 321 -3.46 -13.34 -1.65
C ALA A 321 -3.57 -14.81 -1.16
N THR A 322 -2.46 -15.55 -1.14
CA THR A 322 -2.38 -16.95 -0.66
C THR A 322 -1.30 -17.16 0.40
N GLY A 323 -0.64 -16.10 0.86
CA GLY A 323 0.25 -16.16 2.02
C GLY A 323 1.72 -16.44 1.71
N GLU A 324 2.15 -16.30 0.45
CA GLU A 324 3.56 -16.26 0.09
C GLU A 324 4.11 -14.84 0.23
N VAL A 325 5.32 -14.72 0.78
CA VAL A 325 6.11 -13.49 0.82
C VAL A 325 7.38 -13.71 0.00
N TRP A 326 7.59 -12.87 -1.00
CA TRP A 326 8.74 -12.87 -1.89
C TRP A 326 9.68 -11.72 -1.52
N CYS A 327 10.98 -11.93 -1.69
CA CYS A 327 12.02 -10.98 -1.36
C CYS A 327 13.11 -10.95 -2.42
N SER A 328 13.64 -9.77 -2.70
CA SER A 328 14.96 -9.53 -3.30
C SER A 328 15.76 -8.61 -2.38
N ASP A 329 17.05 -8.90 -2.16
CA ASP A 329 17.97 -8.06 -1.36
C ASP A 329 19.09 -7.43 -2.22
N ASP A 330 19.04 -7.65 -3.53
CA ASP A 330 20.07 -7.27 -4.50
C ASP A 330 19.53 -6.29 -5.54
N GLY A 331 18.60 -5.44 -5.12
CA GLY A 331 18.04 -4.40 -5.97
C GLY A 331 17.03 -4.88 -7.00
N GLY A 332 16.30 -5.95 -6.69
CA GLY A 332 15.25 -6.51 -7.54
C GLY A 332 15.75 -7.44 -8.64
N GLU A 333 17.04 -7.81 -8.64
CA GLU A 333 17.64 -8.66 -9.68
C GLU A 333 17.31 -10.13 -9.48
N HIS A 334 17.45 -10.67 -8.25
CA HIS A 334 17.09 -12.04 -7.92
C HIS A 334 16.05 -12.08 -6.82
N TRP A 335 14.97 -12.79 -7.10
CA TRP A 335 13.89 -13.01 -6.16
C TRP A 335 13.94 -14.40 -5.57
N ARG A 336 13.38 -14.53 -4.37
CA ARG A 336 13.14 -15.82 -3.72
C ARG A 336 11.90 -15.73 -2.87
N GLU A 337 11.26 -16.87 -2.64
CA GLU A 337 10.26 -16.98 -1.59
C GLU A 337 10.97 -16.84 -0.24
N ALA A 338 10.63 -15.81 0.53
CA ALA A 338 11.16 -15.59 1.86
C ALA A 338 10.46 -16.51 2.87
N VAL A 339 9.13 -16.58 2.81
CA VAL A 339 8.28 -17.43 3.64
C VAL A 339 7.01 -17.77 2.86
N SER A 340 6.47 -18.98 3.04
CA SER A 340 5.14 -19.38 2.59
C SER A 340 4.33 -20.01 3.72
N GLY A 341 3.04 -20.28 3.44
CA GLY A 341 2.12 -20.87 4.42
C GLY A 341 1.65 -19.87 5.48
N LEU A 342 1.78 -18.57 5.22
CA LEU A 342 1.09 -17.56 6.04
C LEU A 342 -0.40 -17.59 5.72
N ALA A 343 -1.20 -17.01 6.62
CA ALA A 343 -2.55 -16.62 6.23
C ALA A 343 -2.47 -15.60 5.08
N PRO A 344 -3.46 -15.58 4.16
CA PRO A 344 -3.49 -14.62 3.06
C PRO A 344 -3.18 -13.18 3.47
N ILE A 345 -2.42 -12.48 2.64
CA ILE A 345 -2.31 -11.02 2.68
C ILE A 345 -3.40 -10.51 1.75
N SER A 346 -4.33 -9.68 2.24
CA SER A 346 -5.46 -9.30 1.42
C SER A 346 -6.08 -7.98 1.81
N LYS A 347 -6.42 -7.22 0.78
CA LYS A 347 -7.38 -6.13 0.84
C LYS A 347 -8.81 -6.70 0.78
N GLY A 348 -9.55 -6.55 1.88
CA GLY A 348 -10.89 -7.11 1.99
C GLY A 348 -10.92 -8.60 1.60
N ASP A 349 -11.98 -9.02 0.92
CA ASP A 349 -12.18 -10.44 0.58
C ASP A 349 -11.59 -10.85 -0.78
N HIS A 350 -10.53 -10.18 -1.24
CA HIS A 350 -9.83 -10.55 -2.48
C HIS A 350 -9.27 -11.97 -2.43
N TYR A 351 -8.73 -12.38 -1.27
CA TYR A 351 -8.16 -13.71 -1.06
C TYR A 351 -9.15 -14.85 -1.28
N ALA A 352 -10.46 -14.61 -1.07
CA ALA A 352 -11.49 -15.64 -1.15
C ALA A 352 -11.46 -16.35 -2.50
N ALA A 353 -11.17 -15.61 -3.59
CA ALA A 353 -11.06 -16.16 -4.94
C ALA A 353 -9.92 -17.18 -5.11
N PHE A 354 -8.98 -17.28 -4.17
CA PHE A 354 -7.81 -18.15 -4.29
C PHE A 354 -7.77 -19.27 -3.24
N VAL A 355 -8.61 -19.22 -2.20
CA VAL A 355 -8.59 -20.19 -1.10
C VAL A 355 -9.84 -21.06 -1.02
N THR A 356 -10.92 -20.71 -1.70
CA THR A 356 -12.09 -21.59 -1.84
C THR A 356 -11.83 -22.57 -2.99
N ALA A 357 -11.82 -23.87 -2.67
CA ALA A 357 -11.62 -24.97 -3.62
C ALA A 357 -12.85 -25.24 -4.48
#